data_AF-A8X322-F1
#
_entry.id   AF-A8X322-F1
#
_cell.length_a   1.000
_cell.length_b   1.000
_cell.length_c   1.000
_cell.angle_alpha   90.00
_cell.angle_beta   90.00
_cell.angle_gamma   90.00
#
_symmetry.space_group_name_H-M   'P 1'
#
loop_
_entity.id
_entity.type
_entity.pdbx_description
1 polymer ?
#
loop_
_entity_poly.entity_id
_entity_poly.type
_entity_poly.pdbx_seq_one_letter_code
_entity_poly.pdbx_strand_id
1 'polypeptide(L)'
;MTYKLMNIINFLQLSQGMIHFITSPALIFSGLLIKFDVILRILGCIMNSCWIADLPVMALLAVYRIFIFRNIIGSKACHTSMKIILSLIFSWILFIILAGCITQNIKLSPPMWGYDMEVPYAALFDTLEIYLSFSCLSISYIAYLIIIFLIFEKRNIHSSVKSRKHEISILLQFTFVTAYVSFLVVIWHPALFSVLSFIDRTNRINQSIVTGLWILHCYVNPVLMLVFNRSIREDVLNFNFRCTNKVQPVVNVSASVLY
;
A
#
# COMPACT_ATOMS: atom_id res chain seq x y z
N MET A 1 -2.31 -15.51 8.39
CA MET A 1 -1.34 -14.89 7.47
C MET A 1 -1.89 -13.63 6.80
N THR A 2 -3.18 -13.60 6.41
CA THR A 2 -3.85 -12.42 5.83
C THR A 2 -3.60 -11.12 6.60
N TYR A 3 -3.75 -11.12 7.93
CA TYR A 3 -3.45 -9.96 8.77
C TYR A 3 -1.96 -9.55 8.74
N LYS A 4 -1.04 -10.51 8.65
CA LYS A 4 0.40 -10.21 8.54
C LYS A 4 0.73 -9.54 7.21
N LEU A 5 0.19 -10.07 6.10
CA LEU A 5 0.35 -9.47 4.77
C LEU A 5 -0.28 -8.08 4.70
N MET A 6 -1.47 -7.90 5.28
CA MET A 6 -2.11 -6.58 5.37
C MET A 6 -1.27 -5.59 6.18
N ASN A 7 -0.65 -6.02 7.28
CA ASN A 7 0.25 -5.17 8.05
C ASN A 7 1.52 -4.81 7.27
N ILE A 8 2.05 -5.72 6.45
CA ILE A 8 3.19 -5.42 5.56
C ILE A 8 2.80 -4.35 4.54
N ILE A 9 1.63 -4.49 3.89
CA ILE A 9 1.09 -3.47 2.98
C ILE A 9 0.99 -2.12 3.68
N ASN A 10 0.36 -2.08 4.85
CA ASN A 10 0.22 -0.84 5.63
C ASN A 10 1.58 -0.24 6.02
N PHE A 11 2.58 -1.07 6.33
CA PHE A 11 3.93 -0.61 6.64
C PHE A 11 4.62 0.00 5.42
N LEU A 12 4.49 -0.61 4.25
CA LEU A 12 5.03 -0.08 2.99
C LEU A 12 4.38 1.26 2.63
N GLN A 13 3.06 1.36 2.79
CA GLN A 13 2.30 2.59 2.54
C GLN A 13 2.60 3.68 3.56
N LEU A 14 2.77 3.33 4.84
CA LEU A 14 3.22 4.27 5.87
C LEU A 14 4.61 4.81 5.55
N SER A 15 5.53 3.95 5.11
CA SER A 15 6.88 4.35 4.73
C SER A 15 6.87 5.35 3.58
N GLN A 16 6.04 5.10 2.55
CA GLN A 16 5.84 6.04 1.44
C GLN A 16 5.28 7.38 1.94
N GLY A 17 4.22 7.36 2.74
CA GLY A 17 3.61 8.58 3.29
C GLY A 17 4.56 9.39 4.17
N MET A 18 5.37 8.73 5.00
CA MET A 18 6.39 9.39 5.81
C MET A 18 7.46 10.08 4.94
N ILE A 19 7.91 9.44 3.87
CA ILE A 19 8.90 10.03 2.97
C ILE A 19 8.31 11.22 2.22
N HIS A 20 7.07 11.12 1.70
CA HIS A 20 6.39 12.26 1.11
C HIS A 20 6.28 13.44 2.09
N PHE A 21 5.93 13.17 3.35
CA PHE A 21 5.87 14.19 4.39
C PHE A 21 7.23 14.84 4.66
N ILE A 22 8.29 14.04 4.83
CA ILE A 22 9.66 14.52 5.08
C ILE A 22 10.21 15.33 3.90
N THR A 23 9.87 14.95 2.67
CA THR A 23 10.36 15.62 1.45
C THR A 23 9.51 16.81 1.01
N SER A 24 8.32 17.00 1.59
CA SER A 24 7.42 18.11 1.28
C SER A 24 8.04 19.51 1.46
N PRO A 25 8.85 19.81 2.50
CA PRO A 25 9.52 21.09 2.62
C PRO A 25 10.47 21.40 1.45
N ALA A 26 11.09 20.37 0.85
CA ALA A 26 11.97 20.55 -0.30
C ALA A 26 11.21 21.02 -1.56
N LEU A 27 9.90 20.76 -1.66
CA LEU A 27 9.05 21.28 -2.73
C LEU A 27 8.81 22.79 -2.62
N ILE A 28 8.79 23.33 -1.39
CA ILE A 28 8.54 24.75 -1.12
C ILE A 28 9.85 25.55 -1.20
N PHE A 29 10.94 25.00 -0.66
CA PHE A 29 12.23 25.68 -0.58
C PHE A 29 13.25 25.06 -1.53
N SER A 30 13.44 25.68 -2.70
CA SER A 30 14.37 25.21 -3.73
C SER A 30 15.83 25.09 -3.27
N GLY A 31 16.25 25.89 -2.28
CA GLY A 31 17.58 25.75 -1.67
C GLY A 31 17.81 24.42 -0.96
N LEU A 32 16.75 23.77 -0.45
CA LEU A 32 16.85 22.43 0.17
C LEU A 32 17.05 21.34 -0.88
N LEU A 33 16.45 21.47 -2.07
CA LEU A 33 16.65 20.53 -3.18
C LEU A 33 18.12 20.43 -3.58
N ILE A 34 18.79 21.58 -3.73
CA ILE A 34 20.20 21.63 -4.13
C ILE A 34 21.10 21.13 -3.00
N LYS A 35 20.85 21.58 -1.76
CA LYS A 35 21.73 21.28 -0.63
C LYS A 35 21.66 19.80 -0.19
N PHE A 36 20.51 19.16 -0.36
CA PHE A 36 20.25 17.79 0.11
C PHE A 36 19.91 16.81 -1.03
N ASP A 37 20.32 17.11 -2.27
CA ASP A 37 19.98 16.31 -3.47
C ASP A 37 20.21 14.82 -3.27
N VAL A 38 21.41 14.42 -2.82
CA VAL A 38 21.77 13.02 -2.54
C VAL A 38 20.80 12.36 -1.55
N ILE A 39 20.44 13.04 -0.47
CA ILE A 39 19.53 12.51 0.55
C ILE A 39 18.12 12.39 -0.01
N LEU A 40 17.66 13.38 -0.78
CA LEU A 40 16.34 13.35 -1.42
C LEU A 40 16.24 12.22 -2.45
N ARG A 41 17.30 11.96 -3.22
CA ARG A 41 17.36 10.83 -4.16
C ARG A 41 17.29 9.49 -3.41
N ILE A 42 18.05 9.32 -2.33
CA ILE A 42 17.99 8.11 -1.48
C ILE A 42 16.57 7.90 -0.93
N LEU A 43 15.94 8.95 -0.39
CA LEU A 43 14.57 8.89 0.10
C LEU A 43 13.58 8.52 -1.02
N GLY A 44 13.74 9.12 -2.20
CA GLY A 44 12.96 8.79 -3.39
C GLY A 44 13.11 7.32 -3.81
N CYS A 45 14.32 6.76 -3.76
CA CYS A 45 14.57 5.36 -4.05
C CYS A 45 13.88 4.42 -3.05
N ILE A 46 13.93 4.73 -1.75
CA ILE A 46 13.24 3.95 -0.72
C ILE A 46 11.72 4.02 -0.95
N MET A 47 11.19 5.22 -1.19
CA MET A 47 9.76 5.43 -1.44
C MET A 47 9.28 4.67 -2.67
N ASN A 48 10.01 4.77 -3.79
CA ASN A 48 9.67 4.04 -5.01
C ASN A 48 9.76 2.53 -4.81
N SER A 49 10.79 2.06 -4.09
CA SER A 49 10.92 0.64 -3.76
C SER A 49 9.75 0.14 -2.90
N CYS A 50 9.25 0.95 -1.96
CA CYS A 50 8.06 0.63 -1.17
C CYS A 50 6.77 0.59 -2.01
N TRP A 51 6.65 1.45 -3.02
CA TRP A 51 5.55 1.41 -3.99
C TRP A 51 5.60 0.12 -4.82
N ILE A 52 6.75 -0.17 -5.42
CA ILE A 52 6.98 -1.37 -6.21
C ILE A 52 6.74 -2.63 -5.36
N ALA A 53 7.13 -2.63 -4.08
CA ALA A 53 6.90 -3.71 -3.13
C ALA A 53 5.43 -3.97 -2.82
N ASP A 54 4.60 -2.92 -2.84
CA ASP A 54 3.18 -3.00 -2.47
C ASP A 54 2.43 -3.93 -3.44
N LEU A 55 2.73 -3.83 -4.74
CA LEU A 55 2.02 -4.57 -5.80
C LEU A 55 2.15 -6.10 -5.67
N PRO A 56 3.36 -6.70 -5.54
CA PRO A 56 3.50 -8.15 -5.34
C PRO A 56 2.89 -8.64 -4.03
N VAL A 57 2.97 -7.85 -2.95
CA VAL A 57 2.39 -8.25 -1.64
C VAL A 57 0.87 -8.24 -1.72
N MET A 58 0.26 -7.26 -2.40
CA MET A 58 -1.18 -7.23 -2.69
C MET A 58 -1.60 -8.42 -3.58
N ALA A 59 -0.85 -8.75 -4.62
CA ALA A 59 -1.13 -9.92 -5.47
C ALA A 59 -1.02 -11.23 -4.67
N LEU A 60 0.00 -11.37 -3.82
CA LEU A 60 0.16 -12.52 -2.93
C LEU A 60 -1.00 -12.67 -1.95
N LEU A 61 -1.48 -11.55 -1.39
CA LEU A 61 -2.65 -11.52 -0.52
C LEU A 61 -3.91 -11.99 -1.26
N ALA A 62 -4.10 -11.61 -2.52
CA ALA A 62 -5.23 -12.05 -3.35
C ALA A 62 -5.22 -13.56 -3.58
N VAL A 63 -4.06 -14.11 -3.97
CA VAL A 63 -3.88 -15.56 -4.18
C VAL A 63 -4.06 -16.33 -2.87
N TYR A 64 -3.53 -15.82 -1.76
CA TYR A 64 -3.70 -16.46 -0.45
C TYR A 64 -5.18 -16.55 -0.02
N ARG A 65 -5.98 -15.53 -0.35
CA ARG A 65 -7.44 -15.56 -0.09
C ARG A 65 -8.13 -16.67 -0.87
N ILE A 66 -7.77 -16.92 -2.14
CA ILE A 66 -8.32 -18.03 -2.91
C ILE A 66 -8.08 -19.37 -2.20
N PHE A 67 -6.85 -19.59 -1.71
CA PHE A 67 -6.52 -20.83 -1.00
C PHE A 67 -7.32 -21.04 0.27
N ILE A 68 -7.60 -19.95 1.01
CA ILE A 68 -8.52 -19.99 2.16
C ILE A 68 -9.94 -20.35 1.70
N PHE A 69 -10.44 -19.72 0.65
CA PHE A 69 -11.81 -19.98 0.16
C PHE A 69 -11.98 -21.41 -0.36
N ARG A 70 -10.98 -21.97 -1.04
CA ARG A 70 -10.98 -23.39 -1.45
C ARG A 70 -10.76 -24.37 -0.29
N ASN A 71 -10.55 -23.88 0.93
CA ASN A 71 -10.26 -24.68 2.12
C ASN A 71 -9.02 -25.59 1.96
N ILE A 72 -8.16 -25.30 0.98
CA ILE A 72 -6.88 -26.01 0.73
C ILE A 72 -5.90 -25.72 1.86
N ILE A 73 -5.98 -24.50 2.41
CA ILE A 73 -5.14 -24.03 3.51
C ILE A 73 -6.05 -23.68 4.69
N GLY A 74 -5.84 -24.33 5.84
CA GLY A 74 -6.48 -23.91 7.08
C GLY A 74 -6.05 -22.48 7.45
N SER A 75 -7.01 -21.66 7.91
CA SER A 75 -6.84 -20.25 8.33
C SER A 75 -5.57 -19.94 9.16
N LYS A 76 -5.09 -20.91 9.94
CA LYS A 76 -3.94 -20.78 10.85
C LYS A 76 -2.64 -21.42 10.34
N ALA A 77 -2.67 -22.33 9.36
CA ALA A 77 -1.48 -22.99 8.84
C ALA A 77 -0.77 -22.10 7.81
N CYS A 78 0.44 -21.65 8.15
CA CYS A 78 1.27 -20.90 7.22
C CYS A 78 2.05 -21.88 6.34
N HIS A 79 1.60 -22.08 5.10
CA HIS A 79 2.33 -22.92 4.15
C HIS A 79 3.72 -22.35 3.89
N THR A 80 4.73 -23.22 3.92
CA THR A 80 6.13 -22.89 3.67
C THR A 80 6.33 -22.11 2.36
N SER A 81 5.55 -22.46 1.32
CA SER A 81 5.55 -21.79 0.02
C SER A 81 5.30 -20.28 0.12
N MET A 82 4.36 -19.84 0.97
CA MET A 82 4.04 -18.42 1.13
C MET A 82 5.14 -17.66 1.85
N LYS A 83 5.85 -18.31 2.79
CA LYS A 83 7.02 -17.72 3.45
C LYS A 83 8.18 -17.56 2.49
N ILE A 84 8.41 -18.56 1.63
CA ILE A 84 9.45 -18.51 0.60
C ILE A 84 9.18 -17.36 -0.37
N ILE A 85 7.95 -17.25 -0.91
CA ILE A 85 7.60 -16.16 -1.82
C ILE A 85 7.78 -14.79 -1.14
N LEU A 86 7.31 -14.65 0.10
CA LEU A 86 7.47 -13.39 0.85
C LEU A 86 8.96 -13.06 1.09
N SER A 87 9.79 -14.06 1.39
CA SER A 87 11.23 -13.89 1.52
C SER A 87 11.87 -13.43 0.21
N LEU A 88 11.44 -13.99 -0.93
CA LEU A 88 11.94 -13.59 -2.25
C LEU A 88 11.56 -12.14 -2.57
N ILE A 89 10.31 -11.75 -2.30
CA ILE A 89 9.85 -10.37 -2.46
C ILE A 89 10.71 -9.43 -1.61
N PHE A 90 10.94 -9.76 -0.34
CA PHE A 90 11.74 -8.93 0.56
C PHE A 90 13.20 -8.81 0.11
N SER A 91 13.84 -9.93 -0.26
CA SER A 91 15.21 -9.93 -0.79
C SER A 91 15.34 -9.08 -2.04
N TRP A 92 14.33 -9.14 -2.93
CA TRP A 92 14.30 -8.35 -4.16
C TRP A 92 14.11 -6.85 -3.90
N ILE A 93 13.23 -6.47 -2.97
CA ILE A 93 13.07 -5.07 -2.55
C ILE A 93 14.36 -4.53 -1.97
N LEU A 94 15.03 -5.31 -1.12
CA LEU A 94 16.31 -4.91 -0.52
C LEU A 94 17.37 -4.70 -1.61
N PHE A 95 17.41 -5.57 -2.63
CA PHE A 95 18.26 -5.37 -3.80
C PHE A 95 17.95 -4.06 -4.54
N ILE A 96 16.67 -3.75 -4.82
CA ILE A 96 16.31 -2.50 -5.50
C ILE A 96 16.69 -1.28 -4.67
N ILE A 97 16.46 -1.30 -3.35
CA ILE A 97 16.84 -0.20 -2.47
C ILE A 97 18.35 0.03 -2.54
N LEU A 98 19.15 -1.03 -2.40
CA LEU A 98 20.61 -0.90 -2.46
C LEU A 98 21.08 -0.40 -3.83
N ALA A 99 20.58 -1.00 -4.92
CA ALA A 99 20.94 -0.60 -6.28
C ALA A 99 20.49 0.84 -6.59
N GLY A 100 19.28 1.23 -6.16
CA GLY A 100 18.74 2.57 -6.32
C GLY A 100 19.50 3.62 -5.50
N CYS A 101 19.93 3.29 -4.29
CA CYS A 101 20.75 4.18 -3.46
C CYS A 101 22.15 4.40 -4.07
N ILE A 102 22.74 3.38 -4.69
CA ILE A 102 24.05 3.48 -5.35
C ILE A 102 23.94 4.25 -6.68
N THR A 103 22.94 3.90 -7.50
CA THR A 103 22.78 4.50 -8.83
C THR A 103 22.15 5.88 -8.78
N GLN A 104 21.38 6.20 -7.74
CA GLN A 104 20.62 7.45 -7.60
C GLN A 104 19.61 7.68 -8.75
N ASN A 105 18.92 6.60 -9.12
CA ASN A 105 18.04 6.52 -10.28
C ASN A 105 16.71 7.29 -10.15
N ILE A 106 16.33 7.77 -8.96
CA ILE A 106 15.12 8.57 -8.74
C ILE A 106 15.51 10.01 -8.42
N LYS A 107 14.85 10.97 -9.07
CA LYS A 107 14.97 12.40 -8.77
C LYS A 107 13.62 13.05 -8.48
N LEU A 108 13.65 14.05 -7.61
CA LEU A 108 12.53 14.95 -7.39
C LEU A 108 12.66 16.11 -8.38
N SER A 109 11.82 16.15 -9.40
CA SER A 109 11.68 17.26 -10.35
C SER A 109 10.36 17.96 -10.06
N PRO A 110 10.34 18.96 -9.16
CA PRO A 110 9.10 19.49 -8.60
C PRO A 110 8.08 19.87 -9.68
N PRO A 111 6.80 19.47 -9.52
CA PRO A 111 6.20 18.83 -8.35
C PRO A 111 6.26 17.29 -8.32
N MET A 112 6.96 16.65 -9.26
CA MET A 112 6.85 15.20 -9.52
C MET A 112 8.13 14.44 -9.18
N TRP A 113 7.96 13.21 -8.69
CA TRP A 113 9.01 12.22 -8.58
C TRP A 113 9.10 11.39 -9.86
N GLY A 114 10.32 11.03 -10.28
CA GLY A 114 10.48 10.16 -11.43
C GLY A 114 11.90 9.62 -11.59
N TYR A 115 12.04 8.71 -12.54
CA TYR A 115 13.34 8.18 -12.93
C TYR A 115 14.21 9.24 -13.60
N ASP A 116 15.47 9.30 -13.20
CA ASP A 116 16.49 10.14 -13.80
C ASP A 116 17.12 9.41 -15.00
N MET A 117 16.56 9.62 -16.19
CA MET A 117 16.96 8.92 -17.41
C MET A 117 18.38 9.27 -17.90
N GLU A 118 19.04 10.23 -17.26
CA GLU A 118 20.45 10.59 -17.52
C GLU A 118 21.43 9.63 -16.83
N VAL A 119 20.94 8.85 -15.86
CA VAL A 119 21.74 8.00 -14.99
C VAL A 119 21.70 6.54 -15.48
N PRO A 120 22.81 5.78 -15.39
CA PRO A 120 22.83 4.39 -15.85
C PRO A 120 21.78 3.54 -15.14
N TYR A 121 21.20 2.59 -15.89
CA TYR A 121 20.18 1.64 -15.45
C TYR A 121 18.82 2.23 -15.07
N ALA A 122 18.63 3.55 -15.03
CA ALA A 122 17.32 4.15 -14.71
C ALA A 122 16.20 3.67 -15.66
N ALA A 123 16.48 3.64 -16.96
CA ALA A 123 15.53 3.12 -17.96
C ALA A 123 15.21 1.63 -17.79
N LEU A 124 16.18 0.83 -17.32
CA LEU A 124 15.97 -0.58 -17.01
C LEU A 124 15.02 -0.73 -15.81
N PHE A 125 15.23 0.04 -14.74
CA PHE A 125 14.36 0.01 -13.56
C PHE A 125 12.93 0.48 -13.87
N ASP A 126 12.78 1.54 -14.67
CA ASP A 126 11.46 2.01 -15.15
C ASP A 126 10.73 0.93 -15.94
N THR A 127 11.45 0.26 -16.86
CA THR A 127 10.89 -0.84 -17.66
C THR A 127 10.48 -2.03 -16.79
N LEU A 128 11.32 -2.41 -15.80
CA LEU A 128 11.00 -3.49 -14.87
C LEU A 128 9.80 -3.17 -13.98
N GLU A 129 9.67 -1.92 -13.52
CA GLU A 129 8.51 -1.45 -12.75
C GLU A 129 7.23 -1.63 -13.57
N ILE A 130 7.23 -1.25 -14.85
CA ILE A 130 6.10 -1.43 -15.76
C ILE A 130 5.71 -2.91 -15.85
N TYR A 131 6.64 -3.78 -16.23
CA TYR A 131 6.35 -5.21 -16.43
C TYR A 131 5.84 -5.89 -15.16
N LEU A 132 6.42 -5.56 -14.01
CA LEU A 132 5.96 -6.09 -12.73
C LEU A 132 4.56 -5.59 -12.39
N SER A 133 4.31 -4.29 -12.55
CA SER A 133 3.03 -3.67 -12.22
C SER A 133 1.88 -4.33 -12.99
N PHE A 134 2.02 -4.45 -14.31
CA PHE A 134 1.02 -5.11 -15.15
C PHE A 134 0.83 -6.59 -14.79
N SER A 135 1.91 -7.31 -14.50
CA SER A 135 1.84 -8.72 -14.09
C SER A 135 1.10 -8.89 -12.76
N CYS A 136 1.44 -8.09 -11.75
CA CYS A 136 0.79 -8.15 -10.43
C CYS A 136 -0.69 -7.73 -10.48
N LEU A 137 -1.02 -6.72 -11.27
CA LEU A 137 -2.41 -6.31 -11.50
C LEU A 137 -3.22 -7.41 -12.18
N SER A 138 -2.65 -8.05 -13.20
CA SER A 138 -3.29 -9.16 -13.91
C SER A 138 -3.56 -10.35 -12.98
N ILE A 139 -2.57 -10.74 -12.16
CA ILE A 139 -2.73 -11.80 -11.16
C ILE A 139 -3.83 -11.43 -10.16
N SER A 140 -3.83 -10.19 -9.66
CA SER A 140 -4.84 -9.71 -8.70
C SER A 140 -6.24 -9.72 -9.29
N TYR A 141 -6.39 -9.34 -10.56
CA TYR A 141 -7.67 -9.35 -11.27
C TYR A 141 -8.21 -10.77 -11.49
N ILE A 142 -7.36 -11.70 -11.95
CA ILE A 142 -7.73 -13.12 -12.11
C ILE A 142 -8.10 -13.72 -10.75
N ALA A 143 -7.31 -13.44 -9.71
CA ALA A 143 -7.59 -13.89 -8.36
C ALA A 143 -8.96 -13.42 -7.86
N TYR A 144 -9.33 -12.19 -8.18
CA TYR A 144 -10.63 -11.62 -7.85
C TYR A 144 -11.79 -12.33 -8.56
N LEU A 145 -11.70 -12.60 -9.86
CA LEU A 145 -12.71 -13.35 -10.61
C LEU A 145 -12.94 -14.74 -9.99
N ILE A 146 -11.85 -15.41 -9.60
CA ILE A 146 -11.92 -16.71 -8.92
C ILE A 146 -12.60 -16.59 -7.56
N ILE A 147 -12.29 -15.57 -6.75
CA ILE A 147 -12.93 -15.36 -5.45
C ILE A 147 -14.43 -15.14 -5.61
N ILE A 148 -14.86 -14.32 -6.59
CA ILE A 148 -16.28 -14.12 -6.88
C ILE A 148 -16.95 -15.45 -7.23
N PHE A 149 -16.34 -16.22 -8.15
CA PHE A 149 -16.85 -17.53 -8.55
C PHE A 149 -17.02 -18.47 -7.35
N LEU A 150 -16.02 -18.55 -6.47
CA LEU A 150 -16.05 -19.38 -5.27
C LEU A 150 -17.13 -18.94 -4.27
N ILE A 151 -17.38 -17.63 -4.14
CA ILE A 151 -18.46 -17.10 -3.30
C ILE A 151 -19.82 -17.50 -3.87
N PHE A 152 -20.01 -17.43 -5.20
CA PHE A 152 -21.24 -17.88 -5.85
C PHE A 152 -21.47 -19.39 -5.70
N GLU A 153 -20.43 -20.20 -5.84
CA GLU A 153 -20.50 -21.65 -5.63
C GLU A 153 -20.88 -21.98 -4.17
N LYS A 154 -20.23 -21.36 -3.20
CA LYS A 154 -20.55 -21.52 -1.78
C LYS A 154 -21.89 -20.89 -1.36
N ARG A 155 -22.51 -20.05 -2.19
CA ARG A 155 -23.85 -19.49 -1.94
C ARG A 155 -24.90 -20.59 -1.74
N ASN A 156 -24.69 -21.76 -2.34
CA ASN A 156 -25.57 -22.92 -2.24
C ASN A 156 -25.37 -23.75 -0.96
N ILE A 157 -24.29 -23.55 -0.21
CA ILE A 157 -23.88 -24.45 0.87
C ILE A 157 -23.68 -23.66 2.17
N HIS A 158 -24.78 -23.48 2.92
CA HIS A 158 -24.77 -23.39 4.39
C HIS A 158 -23.97 -22.27 5.10
N SER A 159 -23.66 -21.12 4.46
CA SER A 159 -23.01 -19.99 5.17
C SER A 159 -24.00 -19.08 5.90
N SER A 160 -23.70 -18.73 7.16
CA SER A 160 -24.51 -17.78 7.94
C SER A 160 -24.45 -16.37 7.35
N VAL A 161 -25.56 -15.61 7.47
CA VAL A 161 -25.69 -14.26 6.91
C VAL A 161 -24.60 -13.30 7.43
N LYS A 162 -24.16 -13.46 8.68
CA LYS A 162 -23.09 -12.65 9.29
C LYS A 162 -21.71 -12.92 8.69
N SER A 163 -21.34 -14.19 8.46
CA SER A 163 -20.06 -14.54 7.80
C SER A 163 -20.02 -13.98 6.39
N ARG A 164 -21.13 -14.10 5.66
CA ARG A 164 -21.27 -13.63 4.28
C ARG A 164 -21.11 -12.12 4.14
N LYS A 165 -21.74 -11.33 5.03
CA LYS A 165 -21.58 -9.87 5.03
C LYS A 165 -20.13 -9.45 5.27
N HIS A 166 -19.43 -10.16 6.14
CA HIS A 166 -18.01 -9.89 6.41
C HIS A 166 -17.13 -10.22 5.19
N GLU A 167 -17.37 -11.35 4.54
CA GLU A 167 -16.65 -11.75 3.32
C GLU A 167 -16.86 -10.78 2.16
N ILE A 168 -18.11 -10.33 1.92
CA ILE A 168 -18.42 -9.33 0.89
C ILE A 168 -17.75 -7.98 1.20
N SER A 169 -17.72 -7.57 2.47
CA SER A 169 -17.06 -6.33 2.90
C SER A 169 -15.57 -6.35 2.57
N ILE A 170 -14.89 -7.46 2.86
CA ILE A 170 -13.46 -7.66 2.54
C ILE A 170 -13.22 -7.67 1.03
N LEU A 171 -14.15 -8.24 0.27
CA LEU A 171 -14.09 -8.26 -1.19
C LEU A 171 -14.22 -6.86 -1.77
N LEU A 172 -15.22 -6.08 -1.32
CA LEU A 172 -15.45 -4.69 -1.75
C LEU A 172 -14.25 -3.79 -1.47
N GLN A 173 -13.67 -3.88 -0.26
CA GLN A 173 -12.43 -3.17 0.07
C GLN A 173 -11.34 -3.48 -0.96
N PHE A 174 -11.13 -4.75 -1.27
CA PHE A 174 -10.06 -5.18 -2.17
C PHE A 174 -10.33 -4.72 -3.61
N THR A 175 -11.58 -4.81 -4.09
CA THR A 175 -11.97 -4.30 -5.41
C THR A 175 -11.64 -2.83 -5.56
N PHE A 176 -11.97 -2.03 -4.54
CA PHE A 176 -11.70 -0.60 -4.57
C PHE A 176 -10.19 -0.33 -4.60
N VAL A 177 -9.40 -1.00 -3.76
CA VAL A 177 -7.93 -0.85 -3.73
C VAL A 177 -7.32 -1.25 -5.08
N THR A 178 -7.68 -2.40 -5.63
CA THR A 178 -7.13 -2.86 -6.92
C THR A 178 -7.54 -1.92 -8.06
N ALA A 179 -8.79 -1.46 -8.10
CA ALA A 179 -9.24 -0.51 -9.12
C ALA A 179 -8.48 0.83 -9.01
N TYR A 180 -8.28 1.33 -7.79
CA TYR A 180 -7.53 2.55 -7.51
C TYR A 180 -6.07 2.43 -7.97
N VAL A 181 -5.40 1.33 -7.63
CA VAL A 181 -4.01 1.07 -8.01
C VAL A 181 -3.87 0.91 -9.53
N SER A 182 -4.80 0.20 -10.18
CA SER A 182 -4.82 0.09 -11.64
C SER A 182 -4.93 1.46 -12.31
N PHE A 183 -5.81 2.33 -11.80
CA PHE A 183 -5.96 3.69 -12.29
C PHE A 183 -4.68 4.51 -12.12
N LEU A 184 -4.02 4.40 -10.96
CA LEU A 184 -2.74 5.05 -10.71
C LEU A 184 -1.65 4.59 -11.69
N VAL A 185 -1.46 3.29 -11.89
CA VAL A 185 -0.45 2.75 -12.82
C VAL A 185 -0.71 3.22 -14.24
N VAL A 186 -1.97 3.21 -14.67
CA VAL A 186 -2.39 3.67 -16.00
C VAL A 186 -2.08 5.15 -16.21
N ILE A 187 -2.37 6.00 -15.22
CA ILE A 187 -2.06 7.43 -15.25
C ILE A 187 -0.56 7.72 -15.18
N TRP A 188 0.20 6.89 -14.45
CA TRP A 188 1.64 7.06 -14.31
C TRP A 188 2.40 6.81 -15.62
N HIS A 189 1.86 5.93 -16.48
CA HIS A 189 2.41 5.55 -17.78
C HIS A 189 1.51 5.94 -18.96
N PRO A 190 1.23 7.23 -19.19
CA PRO A 190 0.29 7.67 -20.24
C PRO A 190 0.81 7.35 -21.65
N ALA A 191 2.13 7.26 -21.83
CA ALA A 191 2.75 6.90 -23.11
C ALA A 191 2.37 5.49 -23.61
N LEU A 192 1.98 4.58 -22.70
CA LEU A 192 1.52 3.23 -23.06
C LEU A 192 0.05 3.22 -23.52
N PHE A 193 -0.70 4.28 -23.24
CA PHE A 193 -2.14 4.35 -23.49
C PHE A 193 -2.48 5.57 -24.35
N SER A 194 -2.67 5.35 -25.65
CA SER A 194 -3.04 6.42 -26.61
C SER A 194 -4.30 7.21 -26.22
N VAL A 195 -5.23 6.58 -25.49
CA VAL A 195 -6.45 7.19 -24.95
C VAL A 195 -6.16 8.29 -23.93
N LEU A 196 -4.99 8.26 -23.28
CA LEU A 196 -4.55 9.24 -22.29
C LEU A 196 -3.62 10.32 -22.87
N SER A 197 -3.55 10.44 -24.19
CA SER A 197 -2.79 11.49 -24.87
C SER A 197 -3.21 12.92 -24.48
N PHE A 198 -4.41 13.09 -23.90
CA PHE A 198 -4.86 14.37 -23.33
C PHE A 198 -4.17 14.73 -21.99
N ILE A 199 -3.57 13.75 -21.29
CA ILE A 199 -2.81 14.00 -20.07
C ILE A 199 -1.40 14.44 -20.48
N ASP A 200 -1.27 15.75 -20.74
CA ASP A 200 0.03 16.35 -21.00
C ASP A 200 0.91 16.28 -19.74
N ARG A 201 2.00 15.52 -19.82
CA ARG A 201 2.97 15.36 -18.72
C ARG A 201 3.84 16.60 -18.54
N THR A 202 3.84 17.55 -19.47
CA THR A 202 4.56 18.83 -19.33
C THR A 202 3.81 19.84 -18.46
N ASN A 203 2.50 19.65 -18.31
CA ASN A 203 1.67 20.52 -17.47
C ASN A 203 1.90 20.23 -15.98
N ARG A 204 2.38 21.25 -15.24
CA ARG A 204 2.64 21.19 -13.80
C ARG A 204 1.40 20.86 -12.96
N ILE A 205 0.21 21.20 -13.43
CA ILE A 205 -1.05 20.86 -12.74
C ILE A 205 -1.27 19.34 -12.82
N ASN A 206 -1.10 18.75 -13.99
CA ASN A 206 -1.23 17.30 -14.17
C ASN A 206 -0.20 16.56 -13.32
N GLN A 207 1.06 17.00 -13.36
CA GLN A 207 2.13 16.44 -12.52
C GLN A 207 1.80 16.50 -11.02
N SER A 208 1.24 17.62 -10.55
CA SER A 208 0.79 17.78 -9.16
C SER A 208 -0.37 16.85 -8.82
N ILE A 209 -1.35 16.68 -9.70
CA ILE A 209 -2.49 15.79 -9.50
C ILE A 209 -2.04 14.34 -9.40
N VAL A 210 -1.19 13.87 -10.32
CA VAL A 210 -0.67 12.50 -10.31
C VAL A 210 0.11 12.22 -9.02
N THR A 211 0.98 13.15 -8.63
CA THR A 211 1.72 13.05 -7.36
C THR A 211 0.78 13.07 -6.15
N GLY A 212 -0.27 13.89 -6.17
CA GLY A 212 -1.30 13.92 -5.13
C GLY A 212 -2.07 12.61 -5.02
N LEU A 213 -2.42 11.98 -6.15
CA LEU A 213 -3.06 10.66 -6.16
C LEU A 213 -2.12 9.58 -5.60
N TRP A 214 -0.82 9.66 -5.88
CA TRP A 214 0.16 8.76 -5.29
C TRP A 214 0.29 8.96 -3.77
N ILE A 215 0.29 10.19 -3.27
CA ILE A 215 0.27 10.47 -1.83
C ILE A 215 -1.02 9.92 -1.20
N LEU A 216 -2.17 10.14 -1.84
CA LEU A 216 -3.45 9.63 -1.35
C LEU A 216 -3.49 8.10 -1.26
N HIS A 217 -2.83 7.39 -2.17
CA HIS A 217 -2.70 5.92 -2.15
C HIS A 217 -2.27 5.38 -0.79
N CYS A 218 -1.33 6.07 -0.14
CA CYS A 218 -0.78 5.67 1.16
C CYS A 218 -1.86 5.59 2.26
N TYR A 219 -3.00 6.27 2.07
CA TYR A 219 -4.10 6.34 3.02
C TYR A 219 -5.31 5.50 2.61
N VAL A 220 -5.45 5.16 1.32
CA VAL A 220 -6.62 4.45 0.79
C VAL A 220 -6.83 3.13 1.54
N ASN A 221 -5.81 2.29 1.66
CA ASN A 221 -5.98 0.98 2.27
C ASN A 221 -6.24 1.02 3.80
N PRO A 222 -5.53 1.82 4.62
CA PRO A 222 -5.89 2.01 6.04
C PRO A 222 -7.31 2.54 6.26
N VAL A 223 -7.74 3.53 5.48
CA VAL A 223 -9.08 4.11 5.59
C VAL A 223 -10.15 3.07 5.25
N LEU A 224 -9.99 2.34 4.14
CA LEU A 224 -10.96 1.30 3.77
C LEU A 224 -10.98 0.17 4.78
N MET A 225 -9.84 -0.17 5.41
CA MET A 225 -9.80 -1.16 6.47
C MET A 225 -10.64 -0.72 7.69
N LEU A 226 -10.62 0.56 8.06
CA LEU A 226 -11.47 1.11 9.13
C LEU A 226 -12.96 1.14 8.74
N VAL A 227 -13.27 1.39 7.47
CA VAL A 227 -14.66 1.44 6.97
C VAL A 227 -15.27 0.04 6.88
N PHE A 228 -14.56 -0.91 6.28
CA PHE A 228 -15.09 -2.23 5.93
C PHE A 228 -14.83 -3.31 7.00
N ASN A 229 -13.85 -3.12 7.90
CA ASN A 229 -13.54 -4.09 8.95
C ASN A 229 -14.06 -3.64 10.33
N ARG A 230 -15.26 -4.13 10.68
CA ARG A 230 -15.92 -3.81 11.95
C ARG A 230 -15.07 -4.14 13.19
N SER A 231 -14.36 -5.28 13.19
CA SER A 231 -13.54 -5.69 14.34
C SER A 231 -12.43 -4.67 14.60
N ILE A 232 -11.69 -4.30 13.55
CA ILE A 232 -10.60 -3.32 13.65
C ILE A 232 -11.14 -1.95 14.09
N ARG A 233 -12.29 -1.55 13.55
CA ARG A 233 -12.94 -0.29 13.95
C ARG A 233 -13.32 -0.27 15.43
N GLU A 234 -13.91 -1.36 15.93
CA GLU A 234 -14.27 -1.48 17.35
C GLU A 234 -13.02 -1.46 18.24
N ASP A 235 -11.94 -2.13 17.85
CA ASP A 235 -10.67 -2.12 18.58
C ASP A 235 -10.04 -0.71 18.63
N VAL A 236 -10.04 0.02 17.52
CA VAL A 236 -9.51 1.40 17.45
C VAL A 236 -10.34 2.37 18.28
N LEU A 237 -11.67 2.26 18.23
CA LEU A 237 -12.57 3.08 19.05
C LEU A 237 -12.37 2.78 20.54
N ASN A 238 -12.27 1.51 20.91
CA ASN A 238 -12.04 1.08 22.29
C ASN A 238 -10.66 1.50 22.81
N PHE A 239 -9.63 1.53 21.95
CA PHE A 239 -8.32 2.09 22.31
C PHE A 239 -8.41 3.57 22.65
N ASN A 240 -9.14 4.36 21.84
CA ASN A 240 -9.40 5.78 22.15
C ASN A 240 -10.13 5.94 23.49
N PHE A 241 -11.15 5.13 23.78
CA PHE A 241 -11.86 5.17 25.07
C PHE A 241 -10.98 4.79 26.27
N ARG A 242 -10.03 3.87 26.11
CA ARG A 242 -9.06 3.52 27.17
C ARG A 242 -7.99 4.59 27.39
N CYS A 243 -7.60 5.31 26.35
CA CYS A 243 -6.72 6.46 26.47
C CYS A 243 -7.41 7.66 27.15
N THR A 244 -8.69 7.90 26.88
CA THR A 244 -9.45 8.96 27.57
C THR A 244 -9.73 8.65 29.04
N ASN A 245 -9.97 7.38 29.40
CA ASN A 245 -10.25 7.00 30.79
C ASN A 245 -9.02 6.91 31.71
N LYS A 246 -7.81 7.11 31.18
CA LYS A 246 -6.57 7.22 31.99
C LYS A 246 -6.29 8.63 32.50
N VAL A 247 -7.16 9.61 32.19
CA VAL A 247 -7.09 10.98 32.72
C VAL A 247 -8.25 11.22 33.69
N GLN A 248 -8.29 10.44 34.77
CA GLN A 248 -8.93 10.89 36.01
C GLN A 248 -7.85 10.88 37.09
N PRO A 249 -7.44 12.06 37.62
CA PRO A 249 -6.63 12.07 38.82
C PRO A 249 -7.52 11.55 39.94
N VAL A 250 -7.16 10.39 40.50
CA VAL A 250 -7.68 9.95 41.79
C VAL A 250 -7.14 10.95 42.81
N VAL A 251 -7.93 11.98 43.11
CA VAL A 251 -7.72 12.84 44.27
C VAL A 251 -8.16 12.02 45.47
N ASN A 252 -7.22 11.28 46.06
CA ASN A 252 -7.39 10.73 47.40
C ASN A 252 -7.34 11.90 48.39
N VAL A 253 -8.51 12.47 48.70
CA VAL A 253 -8.67 13.28 49.91
C VAL A 253 -8.81 12.30 51.07
N SER A 254 -7.71 12.10 51.78
CA SER A 254 -7.71 11.55 53.13
C SER A 254 -8.46 12.49 54.05
N ALA A 255 -9.63 12.07 54.52
CA ALA A 255 -10.25 12.62 55.72
C ALA A 255 -10.46 11.48 56.72
N SER A 256 -9.53 11.41 57.66
CA SER A 256 -9.65 10.79 58.97
C SER A 256 -10.95 11.15 59.69
N VAL A 257 -11.49 10.20 60.48
CA VAL A 257 -12.03 10.31 61.86
C VAL A 257 -12.81 9.01 62.11
N LEU A 258 -12.25 8.02 62.84
CA LEU A 258 -12.38 7.83 64.29
C LEU A 258 -13.83 7.82 64.80
N TYR A 259 -14.45 6.63 64.79
CA TYR A 259 -15.00 5.85 65.92
C TYR A 259 -15.99 4.82 65.40
#